data_AF-A0A453M9U1-F1
#
_entry.id   AF-A0A453M9U1-F1
#
_cell.length_a   1.000
_cell.length_b   1.000
_cell.length_c   1.000
_cell.angle_alpha   90.00
_cell.angle_beta   90.00
_cell.angle_gamma   90.00
#
_symmetry.space_group_name_H-M   'P 1'
#
loop_
_entity.id
_entity.type
_entity.pdbx_description
1 polymer ?
#
loop_
_entity_poly.entity_id
_entity_poly.type
_entity_poly.pdbx_seq_one_letter_code
_entity_poly.pdbx_strand_id
1 'polypeptide(L)'
;QVSRSIGDAYLKHQQFNWEPLPSMFRLGEPFSRPILSANPSIISRRFQPSDRFIIFASAGLWEFLSNEEAIEIVHRNEPTLAAGKLIEAAVQKAGKKPEALSKHLKKTERGARRRFHDDITVVVLFLDHFLLEFDEQRRHPPFSIRCPLGNTLDMDNFMHLSDDD
;
A
#
# COMPACT_ATOMS: atom_id res chain seq x y z
N GLN A 1 12.80 7.20 0.30
CA GLN A 1 11.99 8.30 0.88
C GLN A 1 10.68 8.37 0.11
N VAL A 2 9.56 8.59 0.81
CA VAL A 2 8.21 8.64 0.21
C VAL A 2 7.86 10.09 -0.16
N SER A 3 7.36 10.33 -1.36
CA SER A 3 6.90 11.66 -1.82
C SER A 3 5.37 11.81 -1.85
N ARG A 4 4.64 10.73 -1.56
CA ARG A 4 3.18 10.68 -1.59
C ARG A 4 2.63 9.81 -0.47
N SER A 5 1.65 10.31 0.28
CA SER A 5 0.99 9.57 1.37
C SER A 5 -0.47 9.95 1.50
N ILE A 6 -1.28 9.08 2.11
CA ILE A 6 -2.60 9.44 2.63
C ILE A 6 -2.41 9.85 4.09
N GLY A 7 -3.13 10.87 4.58
CA GLY A 7 -2.89 11.44 5.92
C GLY A 7 -1.84 12.54 5.90
N ASP A 8 -0.98 12.62 6.92
CA ASP A 8 0.13 13.59 7.04
C ASP A 8 -0.25 15.04 6.67
N ALA A 9 -1.41 15.50 7.11
CA ALA A 9 -1.95 16.80 6.71
C ALA A 9 -0.99 17.96 7.03
N TYR A 10 -0.22 17.83 8.11
CA TYR A 10 0.81 18.78 8.54
C TYR A 10 2.01 18.93 7.58
N LEU A 11 2.17 18.01 6.61
CA LEU A 11 3.15 18.09 5.51
C LEU A 11 2.52 18.52 4.18
N LYS A 12 1.20 18.76 4.18
CA LYS A 12 0.43 19.11 2.98
C LYS A 12 -0.10 20.53 3.06
N HIS A 13 -0.59 20.93 4.23
CA HIS A 13 -1.09 22.27 4.49
C HIS A 13 -0.45 22.84 5.75
N GLN A 14 0.15 24.02 5.63
CA GLN A 14 0.85 24.69 6.72
C GLN A 14 -0.06 24.95 7.93
N GLN A 15 -1.36 25.16 7.71
CA GLN A 15 -2.35 25.37 8.77
C GLN A 15 -2.45 24.19 9.77
N PHE A 16 -2.07 22.98 9.35
CA PHE A 16 -2.04 21.80 10.23
C PHE A 16 -0.66 21.58 10.88
N ASN A 17 0.35 22.37 10.52
CA ASN A 17 1.67 22.36 11.14
C ASN A 17 1.71 23.32 12.35
N TRP A 18 0.79 23.12 13.28
CA TRP A 18 0.68 23.93 14.49
C TRP A 18 0.22 23.07 15.68
N GLU A 19 0.26 23.63 16.87
CA GLU A 19 -0.26 22.97 18.08
C GLU A 19 -1.74 22.59 17.88
N PRO A 20 -2.17 21.41 18.32
CA PRO A 20 -1.53 20.50 19.29
C PRO A 20 -0.56 19.45 18.69
N LEU A 21 -0.11 19.60 17.43
CA LEU A 21 0.85 18.68 16.83
C LEU A 21 2.15 18.63 17.65
N PRO A 22 2.63 17.44 18.07
CA PRO A 22 3.88 17.33 18.81
C PRO A 22 5.05 17.94 18.05
N SER A 23 5.95 18.63 18.76
CA SER A 23 7.06 19.38 18.16
C SER A 23 7.95 18.55 17.22
N MET A 24 8.11 17.24 17.51
CA MET A 24 8.86 16.32 16.64
C MET A 24 8.26 16.12 15.23
N PHE A 25 6.98 16.44 15.04
CA PHE A 25 6.29 16.37 13.74
C PHE A 25 6.07 17.77 13.12
N ARG A 26 6.34 18.84 13.87
CA ARG A 26 6.26 20.20 13.34
C ARG A 26 7.50 20.52 12.52
N LEU A 27 7.30 21.26 11.43
CA LEU A 27 8.40 21.78 10.62
C LEU A 27 8.79 23.14 11.18
N GLY A 28 10.10 23.38 11.33
CA GLY A 28 10.60 24.64 11.88
C GLY A 28 10.37 25.83 10.94
N GLU A 29 10.29 25.60 9.63
CA GLU A 29 10.12 26.64 8.62
C GLU A 29 8.72 26.57 7.96
N PRO A 30 8.08 27.74 7.74
CA PRO A 30 6.88 27.85 6.92
C PRO A 30 7.07 27.27 5.51
N PHE A 31 6.02 26.66 4.96
CA PHE A 31 6.02 26.15 3.59
C PHE A 31 4.77 26.60 2.84
N SER A 32 4.97 27.18 1.65
CA SER A 32 3.88 27.68 0.80
C SER A 32 3.33 26.62 -0.16
N ARG A 33 4.01 25.48 -0.31
CA ARG A 33 3.61 24.38 -1.19
C ARG A 33 3.61 23.04 -0.44
N PRO A 34 2.68 22.11 -0.75
CA PRO A 34 2.68 20.78 -0.14
C PRO A 34 4.00 20.05 -0.33
N ILE A 35 4.55 19.47 0.74
CA ILE A 35 5.77 18.65 0.70
C ILE A 35 5.43 17.23 0.22
N LEU A 36 4.26 16.72 0.64
CA LEU A 36 3.72 15.44 0.19
C LEU A 36 2.45 15.65 -0.65
N SER A 37 2.22 14.74 -1.61
CA SER A 37 0.94 14.67 -2.32
C SER A 37 0.11 13.48 -1.85
N ALA A 38 -1.21 13.62 -1.81
CA ALA A 38 -2.12 12.48 -1.63
C ALA A 38 -2.55 11.83 -2.96
N ASN A 39 -2.16 12.43 -4.10
CA ASN A 39 -2.65 12.00 -5.40
C ASN A 39 -1.92 10.73 -5.86
N PRO A 40 -2.63 9.59 -6.05
CA PRO A 40 -2.00 8.37 -6.52
C PRO A 40 -1.54 8.50 -7.99
N SER A 41 -0.65 7.60 -8.40
CA SER A 41 -0.42 7.35 -9.83
C SER A 41 -1.39 6.24 -10.27
N ILE A 42 -2.18 6.50 -11.30
CA ILE A 42 -3.13 5.53 -11.84
C ILE A 42 -2.56 4.97 -13.15
N ILE A 43 -2.40 3.65 -13.21
CA ILE A 43 -1.95 2.92 -14.40
C ILE A 43 -3.02 1.88 -14.71
N SER A 44 -3.51 1.88 -15.95
CA SER A 44 -4.41 0.86 -16.46
C SER A 44 -3.67 0.00 -17.49
N ARG A 45 -3.81 -1.32 -17.38
CA ARG A 45 -3.24 -2.29 -18.31
C ARG A 45 -4.28 -3.34 -18.62
N ARG A 46 -4.35 -3.75 -19.88
CA ARG A 46 -5.14 -4.92 -20.28
C ARG A 46 -4.28 -6.17 -20.08
N PHE A 47 -4.81 -7.16 -19.37
CA PHE A 47 -4.13 -8.43 -19.20
C PHE A 47 -3.89 -9.09 -20.55
N GLN A 48 -2.68 -9.62 -20.71
CA GLN A 48 -2.30 -10.45 -21.84
C GLN A 48 -2.45 -11.92 -21.45
N PRO A 49 -2.73 -12.83 -22.39
CA PRO A 49 -2.80 -14.28 -22.11
C PRO A 49 -1.53 -14.85 -21.47
N SER A 50 -0.38 -14.17 -21.62
CA SER A 50 0.89 -14.53 -21.00
C SER A 50 1.03 -14.09 -19.53
N ASP A 51 0.16 -13.20 -19.04
CA ASP A 51 0.25 -12.67 -17.68
C ASP A 51 -0.24 -13.73 -16.68
N ARG A 52 0.62 -14.19 -15.78
CA ARG A 52 0.25 -15.33 -14.89
C ARG A 52 -0.14 -14.91 -13.49
N PHE A 53 0.43 -13.84 -12.98
CA PHE A 53 0.18 -13.38 -11.62
C PHE A 53 0.55 -11.90 -11.44
N ILE A 54 0.05 -11.31 -10.36
CA ILE A 54 0.39 -9.97 -9.89
C ILE A 54 0.85 -10.07 -8.44
N ILE A 55 1.97 -9.43 -8.11
CA ILE A 55 2.46 -9.32 -6.74
C ILE A 55 2.20 -7.90 -6.24
N PHE A 56 1.39 -7.77 -5.19
CA PHE A 56 1.28 -6.56 -4.39
C PHE A 56 2.05 -6.75 -3.09
N ALA A 57 2.93 -5.82 -2.74
CA ALA A 57 3.62 -5.88 -1.47
C ALA A 57 3.97 -4.50 -0.91
N SER A 58 4.13 -4.42 0.41
CA SER A 58 4.63 -3.23 1.10
C SER A 58 6.11 -2.98 0.81
N ALA A 59 6.59 -1.76 1.10
CA ALA A 59 8.00 -1.39 0.94
C ALA A 59 8.95 -2.37 1.66
N GLY A 60 8.52 -2.96 2.79
CA GLY A 60 9.31 -3.92 3.55
C GLY A 60 9.65 -5.22 2.79
N LEU A 61 8.91 -5.60 1.74
CA LEU A 61 9.34 -6.71 0.88
C LEU A 61 10.45 -6.26 -0.08
N TRP A 62 10.20 -5.14 -0.77
CA TRP A 62 11.04 -4.61 -1.84
C TRP A 62 12.35 -4.01 -1.34
N GLU A 63 12.49 -3.80 -0.03
CA GLU A 63 13.76 -3.46 0.61
C GLU A 63 14.78 -4.61 0.49
N PHE A 64 14.32 -5.87 0.44
CA PHE A 64 15.19 -7.05 0.47
C PHE A 64 15.19 -7.87 -0.83
N LEU A 65 14.12 -7.79 -1.62
CA LEU A 65 13.97 -8.56 -2.86
C LEU A 65 13.89 -7.65 -4.09
N SER A 66 14.59 -8.05 -5.15
CA SER A 66 14.37 -7.48 -6.47
C SER A 66 13.09 -8.03 -7.11
N ASN A 67 12.61 -7.37 -8.17
CA ASN A 67 11.45 -7.86 -8.93
C ASN A 67 11.71 -9.26 -9.51
N GLU A 68 12.90 -9.49 -10.04
CA GLU A 68 13.31 -10.75 -10.66
C GLU A 68 13.35 -11.89 -9.63
N GLU A 69 13.87 -11.62 -8.44
CA GLU A 69 13.88 -12.61 -7.36
C GLU A 69 12.47 -12.96 -6.90
N ALA A 70 11.60 -11.95 -6.77
CA ALA A 70 10.20 -12.18 -6.41
C ALA A 70 9.48 -13.01 -7.48
N ILE A 71 9.68 -12.71 -8.77
CA ILE A 71 9.13 -13.49 -9.88
C ILE A 71 9.62 -14.93 -9.83
N GLU A 72 10.91 -15.16 -9.61
CA GLU A 72 11.49 -16.49 -9.57
C GLU A 72 10.97 -17.31 -8.38
N ILE A 73 10.83 -16.67 -7.22
CA ILE A 73 10.23 -17.30 -6.03
C ILE A 73 8.79 -17.72 -6.33
N VAL A 74 7.96 -16.83 -6.89
CA VAL A 74 6.58 -17.19 -7.24
C VAL A 74 6.54 -18.28 -8.30
N HIS A 75 7.43 -18.24 -9.29
CA HIS A 75 7.44 -19.22 -10.39
C HIS A 75 7.82 -20.63 -9.93
N ARG A 76 8.70 -20.76 -8.94
CA ARG A 76 9.20 -22.05 -8.43
C ARG A 76 8.32 -22.72 -7.38
N ASN A 77 7.28 -22.04 -6.88
CA ASN A 77 6.48 -22.53 -5.76
C ASN A 77 5.01 -22.65 -6.13
N GLU A 78 4.31 -23.56 -5.44
CA GLU A 78 2.86 -23.67 -5.57
C GLU A 78 2.15 -22.36 -5.20
N PRO A 79 1.07 -21.98 -5.91
CA PRO A 79 0.35 -20.72 -5.68
C PRO A 79 -0.01 -20.44 -4.23
N THR A 80 -0.41 -21.48 -3.49
CA THR A 80 -0.80 -21.40 -2.07
C THR A 80 0.35 -21.09 -1.13
N LEU A 81 1.59 -21.30 -1.57
CA LEU A 81 2.81 -21.07 -0.77
C LEU A 81 3.57 -19.81 -1.18
N ALA A 82 3.30 -19.26 -2.37
CA ALA A 82 4.05 -18.19 -2.98
C ALA A 82 4.26 -16.96 -2.06
N ALA A 83 3.19 -16.43 -1.47
CA ALA A 83 3.29 -15.28 -0.57
C ALA A 83 4.13 -15.58 0.69
N GLY A 84 3.96 -16.76 1.28
CA GLY A 84 4.75 -17.20 2.42
C GLY A 84 6.24 -17.34 2.09
N LYS A 85 6.56 -17.82 0.88
CA LYS A 85 7.93 -17.96 0.38
C LYS A 85 8.61 -16.62 0.09
N LEU A 86 7.86 -15.64 -0.41
CA LEU A 86 8.34 -14.26 -0.56
C LEU A 86 8.70 -13.65 0.80
N ILE A 87 7.83 -13.81 1.81
CA ILE A 87 8.09 -13.34 3.18
C ILE A 87 9.30 -14.06 3.76
N GLU A 88 9.39 -15.37 3.58
CA GLU A 88 10.52 -16.18 4.05
C GLU A 88 11.84 -15.68 3.50
N ALA A 89 11.93 -15.48 2.19
CA ALA A 89 13.14 -15.00 1.52
C ALA A 89 13.54 -13.60 2.00
N ALA A 90 12.59 -12.68 2.14
CA ALA A 90 12.86 -11.33 2.63
C ALA A 90 13.35 -11.34 4.10
N VAL A 91 12.74 -12.14 4.97
CA VAL A 91 13.15 -12.29 6.37
C VAL A 91 14.54 -12.91 6.50
N GLN A 92 14.88 -13.89 5.66
CA GLN A 92 16.21 -14.48 5.61
C GLN A 92 17.27 -13.45 5.18
N LYS A 93 16.99 -12.66 4.13
CA LYS A 93 17.89 -11.60 3.66
C LYS A 93 18.03 -10.44 4.64
N ALA A 94 17.01 -10.17 5.43
CA ALA A 94 17.08 -9.23 6.55
C ALA A 94 17.96 -9.75 7.72
N GLY A 95 18.57 -10.94 7.61
CA GLY A 95 19.50 -11.49 8.60
C GLY A 95 18.83 -12.13 9.83
N LYS A 96 17.56 -12.53 9.74
CA LYS A 96 16.82 -13.11 10.88
C LYS A 96 16.93 -14.63 10.97
N LYS A 97 17.04 -15.14 12.21
CA LYS A 97 17.07 -16.59 12.51
C LYS A 97 15.77 -17.31 12.10
N PRO A 98 15.80 -18.62 11.80
CA PRO A 98 14.62 -19.44 11.45
C PRO A 98 13.48 -19.39 12.47
N GLU A 99 13.78 -19.15 13.74
CA GLU A 99 12.77 -19.01 14.80
C GLU A 99 11.88 -17.76 14.62
N ALA A 100 12.44 -16.67 14.07
CA ALA A 100 11.69 -15.46 13.77
C ALA A 100 10.73 -15.64 12.57
N LEU A 101 11.07 -16.54 11.65
CA LEU A 101 10.25 -16.92 10.50
C LEU A 101 8.97 -17.66 10.93
N SER A 102 9.10 -18.66 11.81
CA SER A 102 7.94 -19.38 12.38
C SER A 102 7.00 -18.43 13.15
N LYS A 103 7.57 -17.45 13.87
CA LYS A 103 6.79 -16.41 14.57
C LYS A 103 6.08 -15.45 13.60
N HIS A 104 6.68 -15.13 12.46
CA HIS A 104 6.04 -14.26 11.45
C HIS A 104 4.86 -14.94 10.75
N LEU A 105 4.96 -16.26 10.52
CA LEU A 105 3.92 -17.07 9.89
C LEU A 105 2.81 -17.51 10.87
N LYS A 106 3.10 -17.63 12.18
CA LYS A 106 2.18 -18.20 13.18
C LYS A 106 1.59 -17.23 14.21
N LYS A 107 2.03 -15.97 14.33
CA LYS A 107 1.51 -15.07 15.39
C LYS A 107 0.60 -13.94 14.90
N THR A 108 -0.70 -14.21 15.03
CA THR A 108 -1.72 -13.28 15.52
C THR A 108 -1.41 -12.93 16.99
N GLU A 109 -0.51 -11.98 17.28
CA GLU A 109 -0.51 -11.27 18.58
C GLU A 109 0.04 -9.83 18.42
N ARG A 110 -0.82 -8.86 18.74
CA ARG A 110 -0.58 -7.41 18.71
C ARG A 110 0.47 -7.05 19.78
N GLY A 111 1.59 -6.44 19.40
CA GLY A 111 2.37 -5.60 20.34
C GLY A 111 3.90 -5.66 20.32
N ALA A 112 4.55 -6.65 19.70
CA ALA A 112 6.02 -6.81 19.80
C ALA A 112 6.80 -6.42 18.51
N ARG A 113 6.25 -5.53 17.68
CA ARG A 113 6.70 -5.35 16.28
C ARG A 113 7.68 -4.20 16.01
N ARG A 114 8.21 -3.53 17.02
CA ARG A 114 9.08 -2.35 16.79
C ARG A 114 10.49 -2.63 17.25
N ARG A 115 11.38 -2.95 16.30
CA ARG A 115 12.82 -2.60 16.35
C ARG A 115 13.66 -3.04 15.14
N PHE A 116 13.18 -3.81 14.15
CA PHE A 116 14.09 -4.40 13.15
C PHE A 116 13.61 -4.52 11.67
N HIS A 117 12.39 -4.12 11.29
CA HIS A 117 11.95 -3.88 9.90
C HIS A 117 10.54 -3.25 9.90
N ASP A 118 10.14 -2.63 8.78
CA ASP A 118 8.73 -2.28 8.52
C ASP A 118 7.86 -3.54 8.36
N ASP A 119 6.54 -3.43 8.52
CA ASP A 119 5.64 -4.56 8.31
C ASP A 119 5.75 -5.09 6.86
N ILE A 120 6.09 -6.38 6.71
CA ILE A 120 6.11 -7.07 5.42
C ILE A 120 4.70 -7.61 5.16
N THR A 121 4.04 -7.11 4.12
CA THR A 121 2.74 -7.59 3.65
C THR A 121 2.86 -7.94 2.18
N VAL A 122 2.37 -9.12 1.80
CA VAL A 122 2.43 -9.64 0.43
C VAL A 122 1.08 -10.25 0.06
N VAL A 123 0.58 -9.90 -1.13
CA VAL A 123 -0.58 -10.51 -1.77
C VAL A 123 -0.15 -10.92 -3.18
N VAL A 124 -0.34 -12.20 -3.51
CA VAL A 124 -0.09 -12.72 -4.87
C VAL A 124 -1.44 -13.11 -5.46
N LEU A 125 -1.81 -12.47 -6.56
CA LEU A 125 -3.01 -12.81 -7.32
C LEU A 125 -2.61 -13.64 -8.53
N PHE A 126 -3.10 -14.86 -8.64
CA PHE A 126 -2.92 -15.69 -9.83
C PHE A 126 -4.06 -15.47 -10.80
N LEU A 127 -3.73 -15.31 -12.08
CA LEU A 127 -4.69 -15.01 -13.14
C LEU A 127 -5.08 -16.31 -13.84
N ASP A 128 -6.39 -16.59 -13.86
CA ASP A 128 -6.97 -17.66 -14.66
C ASP A 128 -7.64 -17.03 -15.89
N HIS A 129 -6.96 -17.11 -17.04
CA HIS A 129 -7.45 -16.50 -18.29
C HIS A 129 -8.74 -17.11 -18.79
N PHE A 130 -9.03 -18.39 -18.48
CA PHE A 130 -10.32 -18.97 -18.85
C PHE A 130 -11.44 -18.25 -18.10
N LEU A 131 -11.30 -18.07 -16.78
CA LEU A 131 -12.29 -17.36 -15.98
C LEU A 131 -12.42 -15.88 -16.38
N LEU A 132 -11.32 -15.24 -16.77
CA LEU A 132 -11.32 -13.85 -17.24
C LEU A 132 -12.05 -13.69 -18.58
N GLU A 133 -11.83 -14.60 -19.54
CA GLU A 133 -12.53 -14.59 -20.83
C GLU A 133 -14.03 -14.87 -20.68
N PHE A 134 -14.43 -15.77 -19.77
CA PHE A 134 -15.83 -16.04 -19.46
C PHE A 134 -16.56 -14.81 -18.88
N ASP A 135 -15.85 -13.99 -18.08
CA ASP A 135 -16.44 -12.76 -17.52
C ASP A 135 -16.52 -11.64 -18.57
N GLU A 136 -15.56 -11.49 -19.50
CA GLU A 136 -15.66 -10.51 -20.60
C GLU A 136 -16.86 -10.78 -21.54
N GLN A 137 -17.27 -12.04 -21.71
CA GLN A 137 -18.44 -12.40 -22.52
C GLN A 137 -19.78 -12.05 -21.85
N ARG A 138 -19.80 -11.97 -20.52
CA ARG A 138 -20.94 -11.41 -19.78
C ARG A 138 -20.76 -9.91 -19.78
N ARG A 139 -21.71 -9.14 -20.31
CA ARG A 139 -21.63 -7.67 -20.48
C ARG A 139 -21.58 -6.88 -19.15
N HIS A 140 -20.85 -7.34 -18.15
CA HIS A 140 -20.58 -6.59 -16.94
C HIS A 140 -19.53 -5.51 -17.25
N PRO A 141 -19.70 -4.28 -16.73
CA PRO A 141 -18.65 -3.29 -16.86
C PRO A 141 -17.36 -3.86 -16.27
N PRO A 142 -16.19 -3.59 -16.89
CA PRO A 142 -14.92 -4.11 -16.38
C PRO A 142 -14.82 -3.78 -14.89
N PHE A 143 -14.56 -4.80 -14.07
CA PHE A 143 -14.39 -4.64 -12.62
C PHE A 143 -13.29 -3.61 -12.36
N SER A 144 -13.70 -2.38 -12.11
CA SER A 144 -12.84 -1.26 -11.82
C SER A 144 -13.11 -0.87 -10.38
N ILE A 145 -12.28 -1.33 -9.45
CA ILE A 145 -12.26 -0.80 -8.09
C ILE A 145 -11.61 0.59 -8.17
N ARG A 146 -12.40 1.59 -8.53
CA ARG A 146 -12.06 3.00 -8.34
C ARG A 146 -12.58 3.39 -6.97
N CYS A 147 -11.67 3.72 -6.06
CA CYS A 147 -12.04 4.50 -4.89
C CYS A 147 -12.39 5.91 -5.38
N PRO A 148 -13.61 6.43 -5.17
CA PRO A 148 -13.90 7.82 -5.46
C PRO A 148 -13.28 8.64 -4.32
N LEU A 149 -12.06 9.12 -4.50
CA LEU A 149 -11.69 10.39 -3.87
C LEU A 149 -12.39 11.46 -4.70
N GLY A 150 -13.66 11.71 -4.34
CA GLY A 150 -14.44 12.80 -4.87
C GLY A 150 -13.68 14.11 -4.71
N ASN A 151 -13.64 14.85 -5.81
CA ASN A 151 -13.16 16.20 -5.89
C ASN A 151 -13.83 17.08 -4.82
N THR A 152 -13.05 17.99 -4.25
CA THR A 152 -13.48 19.27 -3.67
C THR A 152 -14.86 19.25 -3.01
N LEU A 153 -14.89 18.97 -1.70
CA LEU A 153 -15.87 19.66 -0.86
C LEU A 153 -15.50 21.14 -0.92
N ASP A 154 -16.32 21.87 -1.66
CA ASP A 154 -16.50 23.31 -1.54
C ASP A 154 -16.69 23.62 -0.04
N MET A 155 -15.67 24.21 0.56
CA MET A 155 -15.69 24.70 1.95
C MET A 155 -16.56 25.96 2.10
N ASP A 156 -17.21 26.42 1.03
CA ASP A 156 -18.01 27.65 1.01
C ASP A 156 -19.44 27.47 1.53
N ASN A 157 -19.87 26.24 1.86
CA ASN A 157 -21.23 25.99 2.37
C ASN A 157 -21.34 25.65 3.87
N PHE A 158 -20.28 25.90 4.66
CA PHE A 158 -20.34 25.70 6.12
C PHE A 158 -20.31 27.00 6.96
N MET A 159 -20.47 28.17 6.32
CA MET A 159 -20.41 29.48 7.00
C MET A 159 -21.71 30.30 6.91
N HIS A 160 -22.88 29.65 6.86
CA HIS A 160 -24.18 30.34 6.98
C HIS A 160 -25.23 29.59 7.81
N LEU A 161 -24.86 29.16 9.01
CA LEU A 161 -25.82 28.92 10.08
C LEU A 161 -25.24 29.49 11.39
N SER A 162 -25.30 30.81 11.52
CA SER A 162 -25.54 31.44 12.82
C SER A 162 -26.98 31.94 12.83
N ASP A 163 -27.56 31.84 14.03
CA ASP A 163 -28.75 32.56 14.50
C ASP A 163 -30.10 32.08 13.96
N ASP A 164 -30.81 31.31 14.80
CA ASP A 164 -32.14 31.69 15.30
C ASP A 164 -32.59 30.75 16.45
N ASP A 165 -32.93 31.41 17.57
CA ASP A 165 -33.64 31.01 18.81
C ASP A 165 -33.10 29.90 19.75
#